data_AF-A0A2M7BZC9-F1
#
_entry.id   AF-A0A2M7BZC9-F1
#
_cell.length_a   1.000
_cell.length_b   1.000
_cell.length_c   1.000
_cell.angle_alpha   90.00
_cell.angle_beta   90.00
_cell.angle_gamma   90.00
#
_symmetry.space_group_name_H-M   'P 1'
#
loop_
_entity.id
_entity.type
_entity.pdbx_description
1 polymer ?
#
loop_
_entity_poly.entity_id
_entity_poly.type
_entity_poly.pdbx_seq_one_letter_code
_entity_poly.pdbx_strand_id
1 'polypeptide(L)'
;MQISNLESIRIKLASAEEILNWSHGEVTKPETINYRTQKPEKDGLFCERIFGPTKDYECYCGKYKGIRYKGVICDRCGVELTRSSVRRERMGHIKLASPCSHIWFLRGVPSRIGLVLDVPMQQLEKVIYFAAYIITEVNEELKKKILRGGIDEEYKTKSRDKSKKFDKAELKKARDEAREEVLGLKPLKVLSETAYWNLSLKYGEIFEAGTGAETLRKIFEKIDLKKTISQLKKQTEKTIASSKLKSLGRLRFFQWMEKAKIRPERMFLEVLPVLPPELRPMVQLDGGRYASSDLNDLYRRVINRNNRLKYLIEISAPEVIIRNEKRMLQEAVDALLDNGMRKGQTTTATTGGRRLLKSLADTLKGKQGRFRKNLLGKRVDYSGRSVIAVGPELKLSQCGLPKIMALELFRPFVIKKLLDKELAYNIRGASKLIEEGTDEVWESLEEIVKDKLVLLNRAPTLHRLGIQAFQPILIEGEAIKIHPLVCKAFNADFDGDQMAVHLPLSDEAQKEARNLMRSTKNLLKPSTGLPVVSPSQDIVLGCYFLTE
;
A
#
# COMPACT_ATOMS: atom_id res chain seq x y z
N MET A 1 -8.29 -19.32 5.28
CA MET A 1 -9.61 -18.99 4.71
C MET A 1 -9.59 -19.32 3.22
N GLN A 2 -10.27 -20.39 2.78
CA GLN A 2 -10.63 -20.54 1.37
C GLN A 2 -11.86 -19.68 1.14
N ILE A 3 -11.67 -18.56 0.44
CA ILE A 3 -12.73 -17.58 0.18
C ILE A 3 -13.30 -17.89 -1.22
N SER A 4 -14.05 -18.98 -1.35
CA SER A 4 -14.61 -19.40 -2.65
C SER A 4 -15.83 -18.58 -3.08
N ASN A 5 -16.53 -17.92 -2.15
CA ASN A 5 -17.76 -17.15 -2.42
C ASN A 5 -17.69 -15.72 -1.84
N LEU A 6 -16.88 -14.85 -2.44
CA LEU A 6 -16.83 -13.44 -2.05
C LEU A 6 -17.58 -12.57 -3.07
N GLU A 7 -18.74 -12.06 -2.66
CA GLU A 7 -19.62 -11.23 -3.51
C GLU A 7 -19.11 -9.79 -3.65
N SER A 8 -18.59 -9.20 -2.57
CA SER A 8 -18.09 -7.83 -2.59
C SER A 8 -16.96 -7.58 -1.60
N ILE A 9 -16.12 -6.58 -1.91
CA ILE A 9 -15.05 -6.08 -1.03
C ILE A 9 -15.41 -4.66 -0.61
N ARG A 10 -15.41 -4.40 0.70
CA ARG A 10 -15.65 -3.07 1.28
C ARG A 10 -14.37 -2.52 1.90
N ILE A 11 -14.07 -1.26 1.62
CA ILE A 11 -12.95 -0.53 2.24
C ILE A 11 -13.52 0.60 3.10
N LYS A 12 -13.06 0.70 4.34
CA LYS A 12 -13.48 1.71 5.32
C LYS A 12 -12.26 2.26 6.07
N LEU A 13 -12.39 3.49 6.57
CA LEU A 13 -11.48 4.07 7.55
C LEU A 13 -11.48 3.27 8.85
N ALA A 14 -10.28 2.82 9.24
CA ALA A 14 -10.06 2.11 10.49
C ALA A 14 -10.06 3.09 11.68
N SER A 15 -10.74 2.72 12.75
CA SER A 15 -10.67 3.37 14.06
C SER A 15 -9.53 2.81 14.90
N ALA A 16 -9.11 3.54 15.94
CA ALA A 16 -8.11 3.07 16.88
C ALA A 16 -8.49 1.72 17.53
N GLU A 17 -9.77 1.57 17.91
CA GLU A 17 -10.31 0.32 18.46
C GLU A 17 -10.24 -0.85 17.47
N GLU A 18 -10.61 -0.63 16.21
CA GLU A 18 -10.50 -1.66 15.15
C GLU A 18 -9.04 -2.08 14.94
N ILE A 19 -8.09 -1.12 14.99
CA ILE A 19 -6.66 -1.41 14.87
C ILE A 19 -6.15 -2.21 16.07
N LEU A 20 -6.59 -1.89 17.30
CA LEU A 20 -6.26 -2.64 18.50
C LEU A 20 -6.81 -4.07 18.43
N ASN A 21 -8.03 -4.26 17.93
CA ASN A 21 -8.63 -5.58 17.75
C ASN A 21 -7.86 -6.47 16.77
N TRP A 22 -7.22 -5.89 15.75
CA TRP A 22 -6.35 -6.65 14.85
C TRP A 22 -4.98 -6.97 15.44
N SER A 23 -4.58 -6.21 16.46
CA SER A 23 -3.25 -6.28 17.00
C SER A 23 -3.09 -7.41 18.01
N HIS A 24 -1.96 -8.09 17.94
CA HIS A 24 -1.57 -9.12 18.89
C HIS A 24 -0.58 -8.61 19.96
N GLY A 25 -0.25 -7.31 19.93
CA GLY A 25 0.63 -6.67 20.92
C GLY A 25 1.24 -5.34 20.45
N GLU A 26 1.65 -4.53 21.43
CA GLU A 26 2.33 -3.25 21.18
C GLU A 26 3.82 -3.46 20.92
N VAL A 27 4.34 -2.85 19.85
CA VAL A 27 5.78 -2.79 19.58
C VAL A 27 6.35 -1.56 20.28
N THR A 28 7.05 -1.78 21.38
CA THR A 28 7.63 -0.70 22.20
C THR A 28 9.08 -0.41 21.81
N LYS A 29 9.80 -1.42 21.32
CA LYS A 29 11.24 -1.36 21.10
C LYS A 29 11.60 -1.19 19.62
N PRO A 30 12.55 -0.31 19.27
CA PRO A 30 13.01 -0.11 17.90
C PRO A 30 13.96 -1.21 17.41
N GLU A 31 14.42 -2.10 18.28
CA GLU A 31 15.32 -3.19 17.92
C GLU A 31 14.64 -4.23 17.01
N THR A 32 15.44 -4.88 16.17
CA THR A 32 14.98 -5.89 15.22
C THR A 32 15.36 -7.29 15.70
N ILE A 33 16.60 -7.68 15.44
CA ILE A 33 17.20 -8.95 15.80
C ILE A 33 18.52 -8.70 16.52
N ASN A 34 18.89 -9.61 17.42
CA ASN A 34 20.18 -9.58 18.06
C ASN A 34 21.26 -10.05 17.08
N TYR A 35 22.32 -9.27 16.89
CA TYR A 35 23.38 -9.60 15.92
C TYR A 35 24.19 -10.84 16.30
N ARG A 36 24.28 -11.20 17.59
CA ARG A 36 25.02 -12.39 18.05
C ARG A 36 24.18 -13.65 17.97
N THR A 37 22.98 -13.61 18.55
CA THR A 37 22.12 -14.80 18.65
C THR A 37 21.24 -15.00 17.42
N GLN A 38 21.15 -14.01 16.54
CA GLN A 38 20.27 -13.96 15.36
C GLN A 38 18.78 -14.11 15.71
N LYS A 39 18.44 -14.05 17.00
CA LYS A 39 17.06 -14.16 17.47
C LYS A 39 16.40 -12.79 17.51
N PRO A 40 15.07 -12.72 17.26
CA PRO A 40 14.32 -11.49 17.44
C PRO A 40 14.43 -10.93 18.87
N GLU A 41 14.53 -9.62 18.99
CA GLU A 41 14.47 -8.96 20.31
C GLU A 41 13.03 -8.95 20.85
N LYS A 42 12.90 -9.04 22.18
CA LYS A 42 11.58 -8.97 22.84
C LYS A 42 10.99 -7.58 22.69
N ASP A 43 9.69 -7.51 22.42
CA ASP A 43 8.91 -6.28 22.18
C ASP A 43 9.40 -5.40 21.01
N GLY A 44 10.34 -5.92 20.22
CA GLY A 44 10.85 -5.29 19.01
C GLY A 44 10.01 -5.58 17.77
N LEU A 45 10.50 -5.11 16.63
CA LEU A 45 9.80 -5.21 15.34
C LEU A 45 9.60 -6.64 14.82
N PHE A 46 10.34 -7.61 15.34
CA PHE A 46 10.25 -9.02 14.93
C PHE A 46 9.81 -9.94 16.08
N CYS A 47 9.35 -9.37 17.20
CA CYS A 47 9.05 -10.09 18.43
C CYS A 47 8.12 -11.28 18.19
N GLU A 48 8.54 -12.47 18.64
CA GLU A 48 7.77 -13.71 18.46
C GLU A 48 6.50 -13.74 19.32
N ARG A 49 6.48 -13.03 20.44
CA ARG A 49 5.30 -12.92 21.32
C ARG A 49 4.13 -12.24 20.60
N ILE A 50 4.43 -11.23 19.80
CA ILE A 50 3.43 -10.43 19.08
C ILE A 50 3.07 -11.10 17.75
N PHE A 51 4.07 -11.42 16.94
CA PHE A 51 3.85 -11.85 15.55
C PHE A 51 3.76 -13.37 15.38
N GLY A 52 4.12 -14.16 16.39
CA GLY A 52 4.19 -15.62 16.34
C GLY A 52 5.61 -16.17 16.17
N PRO A 53 5.79 -17.49 16.24
CA PRO A 53 7.10 -18.13 16.32
C PRO A 53 7.85 -18.11 14.98
N THR A 54 9.18 -17.98 15.02
CA THR A 54 10.03 -17.97 13.80
C THR A 54 10.10 -19.35 13.14
N LYS A 55 10.08 -20.42 13.95
CA LYS A 55 10.06 -21.81 13.50
C LYS A 55 8.76 -22.48 13.90
N ASP A 56 8.34 -23.48 13.12
CA ASP A 56 7.09 -24.18 13.36
C ASP A 56 7.09 -24.90 14.71
N TYR A 57 6.09 -24.59 15.55
CA TYR A 57 5.90 -25.20 16.87
C TYR A 57 7.13 -25.09 17.79
N GLU A 58 7.90 -24.00 17.70
CA GLU A 58 9.02 -23.72 18.61
C GLU A 58 8.83 -22.35 19.26
N CYS A 59 8.95 -22.30 20.59
CA CYS A 59 8.91 -21.05 21.33
C CYS A 59 10.30 -20.39 21.43
N TYR A 60 10.35 -19.07 21.63
CA TYR A 60 11.58 -18.27 21.73
C TYR A 60 12.66 -18.85 22.67
N CYS A 61 12.22 -19.28 23.86
CA CYS A 61 13.10 -19.79 24.91
C CYS A 61 13.51 -21.27 24.73
N GLY A 62 12.86 -21.99 23.82
CA GLY A 62 13.11 -23.41 23.57
C GLY A 62 12.52 -24.39 24.60
N LYS A 63 11.74 -23.92 25.60
CA LYS A 63 11.06 -24.79 26.60
C LYS A 63 10.12 -25.79 25.95
N TYR A 64 9.28 -25.31 25.03
CA TYR A 64 8.34 -26.13 24.28
C TYR A 64 8.77 -26.23 22.82
N LYS A 65 8.83 -27.45 22.31
CA LYS A 65 9.17 -27.77 20.92
C LYS A 65 8.32 -28.93 20.40
N GLY A 66 7.90 -28.82 19.14
CA GLY A 66 7.19 -29.86 18.41
C GLY A 66 5.68 -29.74 18.51
N ILE A 67 5.00 -30.47 17.62
CA ILE A 67 3.56 -30.33 17.35
C ILE A 67 2.65 -30.68 18.54
N ARG A 68 3.17 -31.44 19.52
CA ARG A 68 2.42 -31.88 20.72
C ARG A 68 1.90 -30.71 21.56
N TYR A 69 2.60 -29.57 21.55
CA TYR A 69 2.26 -28.39 22.34
C TYR A 69 1.50 -27.33 21.52
N LYS A 70 0.84 -27.73 20.43
CA LYS A 70 0.08 -26.83 19.56
C LYS A 70 -0.95 -26.03 20.36
N GLY A 71 -0.91 -24.71 20.22
CA GLY A 71 -1.85 -23.78 20.88
C GLY A 71 -1.51 -23.43 22.33
N VAL A 72 -0.47 -24.02 22.92
CA VAL A 72 0.01 -23.64 24.25
C VAL A 72 0.74 -22.30 24.15
N ILE A 73 0.47 -21.39 25.10
CA ILE A 73 1.22 -20.15 25.27
C ILE A 73 2.32 -20.41 26.30
N CYS A 74 3.57 -20.13 25.95
CA CYS A 74 4.68 -20.43 26.84
C CYS A 74 4.72 -19.49 28.05
N ASP A 75 4.71 -20.04 29.27
CA ASP A 75 4.76 -19.26 30.54
C ASP A 75 5.99 -18.34 30.65
N ARG A 76 7.12 -18.73 30.05
CA ARG A 76 8.41 -18.02 30.21
C ARG A 76 8.63 -16.92 29.17
N CYS A 77 8.13 -17.09 27.96
CA CYS A 77 8.36 -16.14 26.86
C CYS A 77 7.08 -15.55 26.25
N GLY A 78 5.90 -16.05 26.64
CA GLY A 78 4.59 -15.61 26.13
C GLY A 78 4.33 -15.92 24.67
N VAL A 79 5.19 -16.72 24.02
CA VAL A 79 5.03 -17.09 22.60
C VAL A 79 4.04 -18.23 22.48
N GLU A 80 3.08 -18.06 21.60
CA GLU A 80 2.11 -19.09 21.23
C GLU A 80 2.73 -20.09 20.25
N LEU A 81 2.56 -21.38 20.53
CA LEU A 81 3.10 -22.47 19.70
C LEU A 81 2.17 -22.77 18.51
N THR A 82 2.45 -22.10 17.39
CA THR A 82 1.75 -22.29 16.12
C THR A 82 2.73 -22.52 14.97
N ARG A 83 2.20 -22.62 13.75
CA ARG A 83 3.04 -22.54 12.54
C ARG A 83 3.61 -21.14 12.38
N SER A 84 4.79 -21.03 11.81
CA SER A 84 5.47 -19.78 11.48
C SER A 84 4.69 -18.94 10.46
N SER A 85 3.80 -19.57 9.69
CA SER A 85 2.93 -18.92 8.70
C SER A 85 2.08 -17.78 9.28
N VAL A 86 1.74 -17.81 10.59
CA VAL A 86 0.99 -16.73 11.25
C VAL A 86 1.73 -15.40 11.21
N ARG A 87 3.06 -15.39 11.06
CA ARG A 87 3.89 -14.17 10.92
C ARG A 87 3.64 -13.41 9.61
N ARG A 88 2.82 -13.96 8.70
CA ARG A 88 2.32 -13.29 7.49
C ARG A 88 0.98 -12.57 7.71
N GLU A 89 0.28 -12.90 8.79
CA GLU A 89 -1.11 -12.48 9.02
C GLU A 89 -1.25 -11.61 10.28
N ARG A 90 -0.52 -11.93 11.36
CA ARG A 90 -0.61 -11.21 12.64
C ARG A 90 -0.06 -9.79 12.53
N MET A 91 -0.88 -8.80 12.88
CA MET A 91 -0.48 -7.41 12.95
C MET A 91 -0.07 -7.01 14.37
N GLY A 92 0.87 -6.07 14.45
CA GLY A 92 1.23 -5.37 15.68
C GLY A 92 0.62 -3.97 15.69
N HIS A 93 0.80 -3.22 16.77
CA HIS A 93 0.49 -1.80 16.79
C HIS A 93 1.53 -1.00 17.55
N ILE A 94 1.54 0.32 17.34
CA ILE A 94 2.31 1.29 18.12
C ILE A 94 1.30 2.29 18.68
N LYS A 95 1.25 2.44 20.00
CA LYS A 95 0.44 3.49 20.64
C LYS A 95 1.23 4.80 20.61
N LEU A 96 0.74 5.77 19.85
CA LEU A 96 1.37 7.07 19.71
C LEU A 96 1.14 7.91 20.98
N ALA A 97 2.17 8.61 21.43
CA ALA A 97 2.10 9.50 22.59
C ALA A 97 1.32 10.78 22.30
N SER A 98 1.24 11.17 21.03
CA SER A 98 0.41 12.27 20.54
C SER A 98 -0.29 11.82 19.26
N PRO A 99 -1.58 12.16 19.06
CA PRO A 99 -2.28 11.87 17.81
C PRO A 99 -1.56 12.48 16.61
N CYS A 100 -1.47 11.74 15.52
CA CYS A 100 -0.88 12.18 14.26
C CYS A 100 -1.95 12.23 13.16
N SER A 101 -1.91 13.22 12.28
CA SER A 101 -2.79 13.26 11.11
C SER A 101 -2.35 12.24 10.07
N HIS A 102 -3.28 11.60 9.36
CA HIS A 102 -2.91 10.75 8.23
C HIS A 102 -2.70 11.61 6.97
N ILE A 103 -1.49 11.53 6.38
CA ILE A 103 -1.04 12.38 5.26
C ILE A 103 -1.99 12.43 4.06
N TRP A 104 -2.62 11.30 3.68
CA TRP A 104 -3.59 11.27 2.59
C TRP A 104 -4.81 12.18 2.78
N PHE A 105 -5.30 12.37 4.01
CA PHE A 105 -6.45 13.25 4.26
C PHE A 105 -6.04 14.72 4.40
N LEU A 106 -4.79 14.98 4.80
CA LEU A 106 -4.24 16.32 4.86
C LEU A 106 -3.86 16.84 3.47
N ARG A 107 -3.00 16.10 2.76
CA ARG A 107 -2.35 16.54 1.51
C ARG A 107 -2.97 15.99 0.24
N GLY A 108 -3.94 15.08 0.33
CA GLY A 108 -4.73 14.68 -0.83
C GLY A 108 -5.40 15.91 -1.45
N VAL A 109 -5.47 15.97 -2.78
CA VAL A 109 -6.16 17.08 -3.48
C VAL A 109 -7.52 16.56 -3.96
N PRO A 110 -8.66 17.11 -3.48
CA PRO A 110 -8.80 18.14 -2.44
C PRO A 110 -8.58 17.60 -1.01
N SER A 111 -8.10 18.47 -0.12
CA SER A 111 -7.82 18.10 1.28
C SER A 111 -9.11 17.73 2.00
N ARG A 112 -9.19 16.53 2.56
CA ARG A 112 -10.40 16.05 3.26
C ARG A 112 -10.56 16.75 4.60
N ILE A 113 -9.46 16.98 5.32
CA ILE A 113 -9.45 17.78 6.56
C ILE A 113 -9.85 19.23 6.24
N GLY A 114 -9.32 19.80 5.15
CA GLY A 114 -9.70 21.14 4.69
C GLY A 114 -11.17 21.28 4.31
N LEU A 115 -11.76 20.27 3.67
CA LEU A 115 -13.18 20.25 3.36
C LEU A 115 -14.06 20.20 4.61
N VAL A 116 -13.64 19.49 5.66
CA VAL A 116 -14.40 19.41 6.92
C VAL A 116 -14.44 20.77 7.61
N LEU A 117 -13.28 21.41 7.80
CA LEU A 117 -13.17 22.69 8.52
C LEU A 117 -13.45 23.94 7.67
N ASP A 118 -13.51 23.81 6.34
CA ASP A 118 -13.54 24.93 5.40
C ASP A 118 -12.31 25.87 5.50
N VAL A 119 -11.17 25.30 5.90
CA VAL A 119 -9.89 26.00 6.02
C VAL A 119 -8.97 25.56 4.86
N PRO A 120 -8.24 26.48 4.20
CA PRO A 120 -7.27 26.12 3.17
C PRO A 120 -6.20 25.15 3.69
N MET A 121 -5.81 24.20 2.83
CA MET A 121 -4.80 23.18 3.15
C MET A 121 -3.49 23.77 3.68
N GLN A 122 -3.00 24.86 3.07
CA GLN A 122 -1.73 25.50 3.47
C GLN A 122 -1.76 26.01 4.91
N GLN A 123 -2.91 26.47 5.40
CA GLN A 123 -3.05 26.95 6.78
C GLN A 123 -3.09 25.76 7.75
N LEU A 124 -3.85 24.70 7.41
CA LEU A 124 -3.91 23.47 8.21
C LEU A 124 -2.56 22.77 8.30
N GLU A 125 -1.77 22.80 7.22
CA GLU A 125 -0.41 22.27 7.21
C GLU A 125 0.46 22.99 8.25
N LYS A 126 0.42 24.32 8.31
CA LYS A 126 1.16 25.09 9.33
C LYS A 126 0.72 24.73 10.75
N VAL A 127 -0.57 24.47 10.98
CA VAL A 127 -1.07 24.05 12.30
C VAL A 127 -0.57 22.66 12.68
N ILE A 128 -0.65 21.67 11.76
CA ILE A 128 -0.25 20.28 12.05
C ILE A 128 1.26 20.16 12.29
N TYR A 129 2.08 20.91 11.55
CA TYR A 129 3.53 20.93 11.72
C TYR A 129 4.01 21.98 12.74
N PHE A 130 3.13 22.43 13.65
CA PHE A 130 3.48 23.28 14.80
C PHE A 130 4.07 24.66 14.45
N ALA A 131 3.78 25.20 13.27
CA ALA A 131 4.22 26.53 12.83
C ALA A 131 3.16 27.63 13.05
N ALA A 132 1.92 27.25 13.32
CA ALA A 132 0.80 28.16 13.55
C ALA A 132 -0.17 27.60 14.60
N TYR A 133 -1.03 28.47 15.13
CA TYR A 133 -2.08 28.13 16.09
C TYR A 133 -3.45 28.26 15.43
N ILE A 134 -4.40 27.43 15.86
CA ILE A 134 -5.80 27.53 15.46
C ILE A 134 -6.65 27.84 16.69
N ILE A 135 -7.54 28.82 16.55
CA ILE A 135 -8.50 29.16 17.61
C ILE A 135 -9.53 28.04 17.73
N THR A 136 -9.60 27.40 18.90
CA THR A 136 -10.55 26.31 19.20
C THR A 136 -11.88 26.87 19.65
N GLU A 137 -11.85 27.77 20.64
CA GLU A 137 -13.03 28.34 21.28
C GLU A 137 -12.86 29.84 21.45
N VAL A 138 -13.98 30.55 21.39
CA VAL A 138 -14.06 32.00 21.64
C VAL A 138 -15.23 32.24 22.56
N ASN A 139 -14.98 32.88 23.69
CA ASN A 139 -16.03 33.30 24.60
C ASN A 139 -16.69 34.59 24.08
N GLU A 140 -17.82 34.43 23.41
CA GLU A 140 -18.57 35.53 22.79
C GLU A 140 -19.10 36.56 23.82
N GLU A 141 -19.29 36.18 25.08
CA GLU A 141 -19.75 37.09 26.14
C GLU A 141 -18.64 38.05 26.58
N LEU A 142 -17.46 37.50 26.89
CA LEU A 142 -16.28 38.29 27.25
C LEU A 142 -15.84 39.17 26.08
N LYS A 143 -15.90 38.65 24.86
CA LYS A 143 -15.65 39.42 23.63
C LYS A 143 -16.56 40.66 23.54
N LYS A 144 -17.87 40.51 23.80
CA LYS A 144 -18.81 41.65 23.80
C LYS A 144 -18.54 42.64 24.94
N LYS A 145 -18.16 42.15 26.13
CA LYS A 145 -17.81 43.01 27.27
C LYS A 145 -16.57 43.85 26.98
N ILE A 146 -15.52 43.29 26.40
CA ILE A 146 -14.28 44.02 26.07
C ILE A 146 -14.49 45.01 24.92
N LEU A 147 -15.31 44.64 23.93
CA LEU A 147 -15.69 45.55 22.84
C LEU A 147 -16.50 46.77 23.33
N ARG A 148 -17.34 46.62 24.36
CA ARG A 148 -18.21 47.69 24.87
C ARG A 148 -17.62 48.47 26.05
N GLY A 149 -16.96 47.79 26.98
CA GLY A 149 -16.40 48.35 28.21
C GLY A 149 -14.94 48.72 28.04
N GLY A 150 -14.04 47.74 27.87
CA GLY A 150 -12.58 47.98 27.91
C GLY A 150 -12.06 48.97 26.86
N ILE A 151 -12.26 48.69 25.57
CA ILE A 151 -11.63 49.47 24.49
C ILE A 151 -12.29 50.85 24.32
N ASP A 152 -13.61 50.92 24.44
CA ASP A 152 -14.37 52.15 24.24
C ASP A 152 -14.28 53.09 25.47
N GLU A 153 -14.11 52.56 26.68
CA GLU A 153 -13.84 53.37 27.89
C GLU A 153 -12.38 53.80 28.00
N GLU A 154 -11.41 52.93 27.72
CA GLU A 154 -9.99 53.33 27.69
C GLU A 154 -9.73 54.48 26.71
N TYR A 155 -10.37 54.45 25.54
CA TYR A 155 -10.30 55.55 24.59
C TYR A 155 -10.88 56.86 25.16
N LYS A 156 -12.01 56.78 25.88
CA LYS A 156 -12.64 57.96 26.50
C LYS A 156 -11.78 58.54 27.62
N THR A 157 -11.15 57.70 28.43
CA THR A 157 -10.28 58.13 29.54
C THR A 157 -9.00 58.76 29.01
N LYS A 158 -8.32 58.12 28.04
CA LYS A 158 -7.10 58.67 27.39
C LYS A 158 -7.37 59.91 26.53
N SER A 159 -8.58 60.07 25.99
CA SER A 159 -9.02 61.29 25.30
C SER A 159 -9.31 62.46 26.26
N ARG A 160 -9.56 62.19 27.56
CA ARG A 160 -9.86 63.22 28.58
C ARG A 160 -8.60 63.71 29.30
N ASP A 161 -7.57 62.87 29.41
CA ASP A 161 -6.26 63.27 29.92
C ASP A 161 -5.54 64.24 28.97
N LYS A 162 -5.63 65.54 29.25
CA LYS A 162 -4.97 66.62 28.49
C LYS A 162 -3.46 66.77 28.76
N SER A 163 -2.91 66.02 29.71
CA SER A 163 -1.54 66.19 30.24
C SER A 163 -0.45 65.55 29.38
N LYS A 164 -0.80 64.67 28.43
CA LYS A 164 0.12 64.16 27.39
C LYS A 164 -0.42 64.59 26.03
N LYS A 165 0.36 65.37 25.25
CA LYS A 165 0.10 65.66 23.83
C LYS A 165 0.17 64.36 23.02
N PHE A 166 -0.85 63.52 23.09
CA PHE A 166 -1.05 62.43 22.14
C PHE A 166 -1.97 62.94 21.03
N ASP A 167 -1.59 62.69 19.77
CA ASP A 167 -2.43 63.04 18.64
C ASP A 167 -3.74 62.23 18.69
N LYS A 168 -4.86 62.95 18.71
CA LYS A 168 -6.21 62.36 18.75
C LYS A 168 -6.47 61.39 17.59
N ALA A 169 -5.73 61.56 16.49
CA ALA A 169 -5.74 60.69 15.33
C ALA A 169 -5.03 59.34 15.58
N GLU A 170 -3.91 59.32 16.30
CA GLU A 170 -3.19 58.08 16.66
C GLU A 170 -4.00 57.25 17.65
N LEU A 171 -4.60 57.89 18.66
CA LEU A 171 -5.48 57.22 19.61
C LEU A 171 -6.71 56.60 18.93
N LYS A 172 -7.22 57.24 17.87
CA LYS A 172 -8.34 56.70 17.10
C LYS A 172 -7.91 55.49 16.27
N LYS A 173 -6.76 55.58 15.58
CA LYS A 173 -6.17 54.44 14.84
C LYS A 173 -5.92 53.23 15.75
N ALA A 174 -5.31 53.43 16.92
CA ALA A 174 -5.04 52.35 17.87
C ALA A 174 -6.33 51.69 18.40
N ARG A 175 -7.41 52.47 18.61
CA ARG A 175 -8.73 51.94 18.98
C ARG A 175 -9.32 51.10 17.86
N ASP A 176 -9.29 51.61 16.63
CA ASP A 176 -9.84 50.93 15.46
C ASP A 176 -9.08 49.62 15.18
N GLU A 177 -7.74 49.63 15.30
CA GLU A 177 -6.89 48.43 15.22
C GLU A 177 -7.23 47.41 16.32
N ALA A 178 -7.32 47.83 17.58
CA ALA A 178 -7.69 46.93 18.68
C ALA A 178 -9.11 46.34 18.49
N ARG A 179 -10.03 47.13 17.96
CA ARG A 179 -11.39 46.68 17.66
C ARG A 179 -11.39 45.67 16.53
N GLU A 180 -10.58 45.88 15.48
CA GLU A 180 -10.40 44.92 14.39
C GLU A 180 -9.72 43.62 14.85
N GLU A 181 -8.71 43.70 15.72
CA GLU A 181 -8.05 42.53 16.32
C GLU A 181 -9.08 41.65 17.04
N VAL A 182 -9.90 42.24 17.93
CA VAL A 182 -10.93 41.51 18.68
C VAL A 182 -12.05 41.00 17.79
N LEU A 183 -12.56 41.80 16.84
CA LEU A 183 -13.56 41.35 15.87
C LEU A 183 -13.04 40.20 14.99
N GLY A 184 -11.75 40.24 14.69
CA GLY A 184 -11.03 39.23 13.93
C GLY A 184 -10.89 37.89 14.64
N LEU A 185 -11.09 37.79 15.95
CA LEU A 185 -11.08 36.53 16.69
C LEU A 185 -12.34 35.72 16.38
N LYS A 186 -12.19 34.66 15.58
CA LYS A 186 -13.26 33.72 15.23
C LYS A 186 -12.76 32.28 15.38
N PRO A 187 -13.61 31.33 15.76
CA PRO A 187 -13.25 29.91 15.76
C PRO A 187 -12.69 29.49 14.40
N LEU A 188 -11.73 28.56 14.39
CA LEU A 188 -11.03 28.04 13.21
C LEU A 188 -10.10 29.03 12.49
N LYS A 189 -9.98 30.29 12.96
CA LYS A 189 -8.97 31.20 12.42
C LYS A 189 -7.57 30.72 12.81
N VAL A 190 -6.68 30.71 11.82
CA VAL A 190 -5.27 30.35 12.00
C VAL A 190 -4.45 31.62 12.25
N LEU A 191 -3.65 31.60 13.32
CA LEU A 191 -2.78 32.68 13.75
C LEU A 191 -1.31 32.26 13.59
N SER A 192 -0.45 33.20 13.17
CA SER A 192 1.00 33.00 13.24
C SER A 192 1.45 32.98 14.71
N GLU A 193 2.65 32.46 14.97
CA GLU A 193 3.20 32.42 16.32
C GLU A 193 3.31 33.82 16.96
N THR A 194 3.84 34.80 16.24
CA THR A 194 3.91 36.19 16.70
C THR A 194 2.54 36.80 16.99
N ALA A 195 1.56 36.57 16.11
CA ALA A 195 0.20 37.06 16.31
C ALA A 195 -0.46 36.38 17.52
N TYR A 196 -0.23 35.09 17.72
CA TYR A 196 -0.74 34.36 18.87
C TYR A 196 -0.18 34.92 20.18
N TRP A 197 1.13 35.13 20.29
CA TRP A 197 1.74 35.70 21.49
C TRP A 197 1.22 37.10 21.80
N ASN A 198 1.14 37.98 20.79
CA ASN A 198 0.61 39.33 20.96
C ASN A 198 -0.86 39.32 21.40
N LEU A 199 -1.69 38.47 20.81
CA LEU A 199 -3.12 38.36 21.15
C LEU A 199 -3.33 37.64 22.49
N SER A 200 -2.50 36.68 22.85
CA SER A 200 -2.58 35.96 24.12
C SER A 200 -2.21 36.88 25.30
N LEU A 201 -1.20 37.74 25.12
CA LEU A 201 -0.84 38.77 26.10
C LEU A 201 -1.97 39.79 26.33
N LYS A 202 -2.69 40.19 25.27
CA LYS A 202 -3.76 41.19 25.36
C LYS A 202 -5.12 40.60 25.75
N TYR A 203 -5.45 39.42 25.25
CA TYR A 203 -6.80 38.87 25.17
C TYR A 203 -6.88 37.37 25.51
N GLY A 204 -5.94 36.85 26.30
CA GLY A 204 -5.87 35.42 26.64
C GLY A 204 -7.14 34.85 27.28
N GLU A 205 -7.96 35.68 27.93
CA GLU A 205 -9.25 35.26 28.50
C GLU A 205 -10.37 35.10 27.46
N ILE A 206 -10.23 35.68 26.27
CA ILE A 206 -11.29 35.71 25.25
C ILE A 206 -11.32 34.43 24.44
N PHE A 207 -10.16 33.84 24.17
CA PHE A 207 -10.04 32.75 23.21
C PHE A 207 -9.03 31.70 23.65
N GLU A 208 -9.33 30.46 23.31
CA GLU A 208 -8.38 29.37 23.40
C GLU A 208 -7.82 29.07 22.01
N ALA A 209 -6.51 28.84 21.92
CA ALA A 209 -5.90 28.36 20.70
C ALA A 209 -4.90 27.24 21.00
N GLY A 210 -4.85 26.29 20.08
CA GLY A 210 -3.94 25.16 20.16
C GLY A 210 -3.20 24.94 18.84
N THR A 211 -2.23 24.04 18.88
CA THR A 211 -1.45 23.67 17.70
C THR A 211 -1.35 22.14 17.58
N GLY A 212 -0.92 21.65 16.42
CA GLY A 212 -0.76 20.24 16.15
C GLY A 212 -2.04 19.47 15.82
N ALA A 213 -1.85 18.19 15.49
CA ALA A 213 -2.93 17.28 15.13
C ALA A 213 -3.88 16.96 16.30
N GLU A 214 -3.41 17.02 17.55
CA GLU A 214 -4.22 16.81 18.75
C GLU A 214 -5.36 17.84 18.85
N THR A 215 -5.03 19.12 18.64
CA THR A 215 -5.99 20.23 18.66
C THR A 215 -7.05 20.05 17.58
N LEU A 216 -6.62 19.73 16.35
CA LEU A 216 -7.55 19.50 15.24
C LEU A 216 -8.46 18.31 15.50
N ARG A 217 -7.95 17.24 16.11
CA ARG A 217 -8.79 16.09 16.47
C ARG A 217 -9.87 16.48 17.48
N LYS A 218 -9.55 17.23 18.54
CA LYS A 218 -10.53 17.73 19.52
C LYS A 218 -11.63 18.57 18.85
N ILE A 219 -11.27 19.37 17.84
CA ILE A 219 -12.25 20.11 17.03
C ILE A 219 -13.15 19.12 16.26
N PHE A 220 -12.59 18.08 15.67
CA PHE A 220 -13.33 17.10 14.88
C PHE A 220 -14.28 16.23 15.73
N GLU A 221 -13.92 15.94 16.98
CA GLU A 221 -14.76 15.21 17.95
C GLU A 221 -16.05 15.98 18.29
N LYS A 222 -16.00 17.31 18.28
CA LYS A 222 -17.16 18.19 18.56
C LYS A 222 -18.14 18.30 17.38
N ILE A 223 -17.80 17.80 16.18
CA ILE A 223 -18.62 17.98 14.97
C ILE A 223 -19.78 16.96 14.95
N ASP A 224 -21.01 17.47 15.03
CA ASP A 224 -22.22 16.69 14.79
C ASP A 224 -22.59 16.68 13.29
N LEU A 225 -22.39 15.53 12.64
CA LEU A 225 -22.63 15.34 11.21
C LEU A 225 -24.03 15.75 10.76
N LYS A 226 -25.07 15.42 11.53
CA LYS A 226 -26.48 15.68 11.12
C LYS A 226 -26.76 17.17 11.11
N LYS A 227 -26.34 17.87 12.17
CA LYS A 227 -26.48 19.33 12.29
C LYS A 227 -25.70 20.03 11.17
N THR A 228 -24.45 19.65 10.95
CA THR A 228 -23.62 20.25 9.89
C THR A 228 -24.21 20.02 8.50
N ILE A 229 -24.78 18.84 8.20
CA ILE A 229 -25.45 18.57 6.92
C ILE A 229 -26.66 19.49 6.72
N SER A 230 -27.50 19.65 7.75
CA SER A 230 -28.67 20.54 7.67
C SER A 230 -28.28 22.01 7.43
N GLN A 231 -27.21 22.48 8.09
CA GLN A 231 -26.69 23.83 7.91
C GLN A 231 -26.11 24.03 6.51
N LEU A 232 -25.33 23.06 6.02
CA LEU A 232 -24.73 23.11 4.69
C LEU A 232 -25.78 23.06 3.57
N LYS A 233 -26.88 22.32 3.74
CA LYS A 233 -28.01 22.34 2.79
C LYS A 233 -28.57 23.76 2.64
N LYS A 234 -28.91 24.42 3.77
CA LYS A 234 -29.41 25.81 3.78
C LYS A 234 -28.42 26.81 3.21
N GLN A 235 -27.13 26.63 3.48
CA GLN A 235 -26.07 27.50 2.93
C GLN A 235 -25.96 27.32 1.41
N THR A 236 -26.05 26.09 0.92
CA THR A 236 -25.90 25.77 -0.51
C THR A 236 -27.03 26.40 -1.35
N GLU A 237 -28.25 26.46 -0.82
CA GLU A 237 -29.40 27.12 -1.46
C GLU A 237 -29.21 28.63 -1.60
N LYS A 238 -28.56 29.28 -0.63
CA LYS A 238 -28.33 30.73 -0.60
C LYS A 238 -27.08 31.18 -1.37
N THR A 239 -26.13 30.28 -1.65
CA THR A 239 -24.85 30.64 -2.26
C THR A 239 -24.92 30.97 -3.75
N ILE A 240 -24.13 31.96 -4.15
CA ILE A 240 -23.85 32.39 -5.53
C ILE A 240 -23.20 31.24 -6.33
N ALA A 241 -23.39 31.22 -7.64
CA ALA A 241 -22.95 30.14 -8.53
C ALA A 241 -21.45 29.77 -8.42
N SER A 242 -20.53 30.71 -8.15
CA SER A 242 -19.08 30.43 -8.09
C SER A 242 -18.65 29.64 -6.83
N SER A 243 -19.27 29.91 -5.67
CA SER A 243 -18.99 29.20 -4.41
C SER A 243 -19.87 27.97 -4.21
N LYS A 244 -20.95 27.85 -4.99
CA LYS A 244 -21.90 26.73 -4.96
C LYS A 244 -21.22 25.37 -5.19
N LEU A 245 -20.25 25.28 -6.10
CA LEU A 245 -19.50 24.05 -6.35
C LEU A 245 -18.70 23.57 -5.12
N LYS A 246 -18.04 24.51 -4.41
CA LYS A 246 -17.28 24.20 -3.18
C LYS A 246 -18.22 23.74 -2.05
N SER A 247 -19.32 24.45 -1.84
CA SER A 247 -20.35 24.11 -0.86
C SER A 247 -21.00 22.74 -1.14
N LEU A 248 -21.32 22.45 -2.40
CA LEU A 248 -21.84 21.15 -2.83
C LEU A 248 -20.83 20.02 -2.64
N GLY A 249 -19.55 20.25 -2.91
CA GLY A 249 -18.49 19.27 -2.66
C GLY A 249 -18.38 18.92 -1.17
N ARG A 250 -18.46 19.95 -0.30
CA ARG A 250 -18.48 19.78 1.15
C ARG A 250 -19.73 19.05 1.63
N LEU A 251 -20.91 19.44 1.18
CA LEU A 251 -22.17 18.77 1.52
C LEU A 251 -22.16 17.28 1.13
N ARG A 252 -21.73 16.97 -0.10
CA ARG A 252 -21.59 15.58 -0.57
C ARG A 252 -20.65 14.76 0.32
N PHE A 253 -19.55 15.36 0.76
CA PHE A 253 -18.59 14.70 1.63
C PHE A 253 -19.19 14.30 2.98
N PHE A 254 -19.91 15.22 3.65
CA PHE A 254 -20.58 14.92 4.91
C PHE A 254 -21.71 13.89 4.76
N GLN A 255 -22.49 13.95 3.67
CA GLN A 255 -23.50 12.94 3.37
C GLN A 255 -22.89 11.54 3.17
N TRP A 256 -21.73 11.45 2.52
CA TRP A 256 -21.01 10.19 2.36
C TRP A 256 -20.49 9.64 3.69
N MET A 257 -19.97 10.50 4.57
CA MET A 257 -19.54 10.10 5.91
C MET A 257 -20.71 9.56 6.75
N GLU A 258 -21.87 10.22 6.69
CA GLU A 258 -23.08 9.77 7.38
C GLU A 258 -23.54 8.42 6.84
N LYS A 259 -23.64 8.27 5.50
CA LYS A 259 -24.02 6.99 4.86
C LYS A 259 -23.05 5.86 5.19
N ALA A 260 -21.75 6.15 5.26
CA ALA A 260 -20.71 5.18 5.60
C ALA A 260 -20.57 4.92 7.12
N LYS A 261 -21.30 5.68 7.97
CA LYS A 261 -21.16 5.68 9.43
C LYS A 261 -19.69 5.82 9.85
N ILE A 262 -19.02 6.83 9.30
CA ILE A 262 -17.62 7.17 9.60
C ILE A 262 -17.59 8.51 10.33
N ARG A 263 -16.88 8.56 11.46
CA ARG A 263 -16.61 9.81 12.16
C ARG A 263 -15.39 10.54 11.58
N PRO A 264 -15.39 11.88 11.53
CA PRO A 264 -14.27 12.66 11.00
C PRO A 264 -12.97 12.47 11.80
N GLU A 265 -13.06 12.28 13.12
CA GLU A 265 -11.93 12.11 14.04
C GLU A 265 -11.00 10.95 13.65
N ARG A 266 -11.52 9.93 12.95
CA ARG A 266 -10.78 8.75 12.49
C ARG A 266 -9.72 9.06 11.41
N MET A 267 -9.63 10.30 10.93
CA MET A 267 -8.53 10.77 10.08
C MET A 267 -7.23 11.00 10.86
N PHE A 268 -7.31 11.08 12.19
CA PHE A 268 -6.18 11.19 13.09
C PHE A 268 -5.90 9.82 13.71
N LEU A 269 -4.63 9.44 13.70
CA LEU A 269 -4.13 8.17 14.20
C LEU A 269 -3.64 8.37 15.63
N GLU A 270 -4.24 7.64 16.57
CA GLU A 270 -3.67 7.42 17.91
C GLU A 270 -2.87 6.12 17.97
N VAL A 271 -3.33 5.13 17.19
CA VAL A 271 -2.76 3.80 17.14
C VAL A 271 -2.34 3.55 15.70
N LEU A 272 -1.05 3.25 15.51
CA LEU A 272 -0.47 2.98 14.20
C LEU A 272 -0.29 1.46 14.02
N PRO A 273 -0.91 0.84 13.00
CA PRO A 273 -0.72 -0.59 12.75
C PRO A 273 0.70 -0.89 12.24
N VAL A 274 1.25 -2.00 12.71
CA VAL A 274 2.53 -2.54 12.28
C VAL A 274 2.29 -3.77 11.43
N LEU A 275 2.80 -3.75 10.20
CA LEU A 275 2.67 -4.87 9.28
C LEU A 275 3.33 -6.16 9.83
N PRO A 276 2.81 -7.33 9.46
CA PRO A 276 3.42 -8.61 9.76
C PRO A 276 4.88 -8.68 9.25
N PRO A 277 5.83 -9.25 10.01
CA PRO A 277 7.26 -9.24 9.68
C PRO A 277 7.62 -9.88 8.34
N GLU A 278 6.89 -10.91 7.92
CA GLU A 278 7.13 -11.60 6.65
C GLU A 278 6.82 -10.72 5.42
N LEU A 279 5.98 -9.68 5.59
CA LEU A 279 5.76 -8.68 4.55
C LEU A 279 6.85 -7.59 4.52
N ARG A 280 7.74 -7.58 5.51
CA ARG A 280 8.88 -6.66 5.66
C ARG A 280 10.13 -7.43 6.13
N PRO A 281 10.59 -8.44 5.36
CA PRO A 281 11.59 -9.38 5.83
C PRO A 281 12.95 -8.71 6.07
N MET A 282 13.74 -9.36 6.93
CA MET A 282 15.16 -9.09 7.13
C MET A 282 15.89 -10.40 6.83
N VAL A 283 16.71 -10.39 5.79
CA VAL A 283 17.38 -11.58 5.25
C VAL A 283 18.88 -11.43 5.44
N GLN A 284 19.52 -12.50 5.89
CA GLN A 284 20.97 -12.57 5.96
C GLN A 284 21.52 -12.88 4.57
N LEU A 285 22.50 -12.08 4.13
CA LEU A 285 23.25 -12.30 2.90
C LEU A 285 24.51 -13.11 3.18
N ASP A 286 25.05 -13.72 2.14
CA ASP A 286 26.36 -14.37 2.19
C ASP A 286 27.43 -13.37 2.65
N GLY A 287 28.21 -13.75 3.66
CA GLY A 287 29.17 -12.86 4.34
C GLY A 287 28.62 -12.14 5.58
N GLY A 288 27.50 -12.60 6.16
CA GLY A 288 27.04 -12.17 7.48
C GLY A 288 26.38 -10.78 7.53
N ARG A 289 26.23 -10.11 6.38
CA ARG A 289 25.49 -8.86 6.25
C ARG A 289 23.99 -9.12 6.26
N TYR A 290 23.21 -8.10 6.62
CA TYR A 290 21.74 -8.19 6.59
C TYR A 290 21.15 -7.20 5.59
N ALA A 291 20.22 -7.68 4.78
CA ALA A 291 19.35 -6.86 3.96
C ALA A 291 17.99 -6.74 4.67
N SER A 292 17.57 -5.52 4.97
CA SER A 292 16.27 -5.23 5.57
C SER A 292 15.38 -4.49 4.59
N SER A 293 14.07 -4.72 4.68
CA SER A 293 13.08 -3.86 4.04
C SER A 293 13.14 -2.42 4.58
N ASP A 294 13.00 -1.44 3.69
CA ASP A 294 12.96 0.01 4.01
C ASP A 294 11.87 0.34 5.05
N LEU A 295 10.78 -0.43 5.06
CA LEU A 295 9.68 -0.26 6.02
C LEU A 295 10.15 -0.43 7.47
N ASN A 296 11.12 -1.31 7.73
CA ASN A 296 11.63 -1.51 9.07
C ASN A 296 12.32 -0.24 9.58
N ASP A 297 13.11 0.43 8.75
CA ASP A 297 13.77 1.68 9.15
C ASP A 297 12.77 2.82 9.37
N LEU A 298 11.71 2.88 8.56
CA LEU A 298 10.62 3.85 8.76
C LEU A 298 9.88 3.58 10.09
N TYR A 299 9.54 2.32 10.40
CA TYR A 299 8.95 1.96 11.69
C TYR A 299 9.89 2.27 12.87
N ARG A 300 11.19 1.96 12.74
CA ARG A 300 12.19 2.29 13.78
C ARG A 300 12.25 3.78 14.07
N ARG A 301 12.20 4.62 13.03
CA ARG A 301 12.16 6.09 13.21
C ARG A 301 10.92 6.53 13.97
N VAL A 302 9.73 5.98 13.65
CA VAL A 302 8.49 6.28 14.39
C VAL A 302 8.61 5.86 15.86
N ILE A 303 9.07 4.64 16.14
CA ILE A 303 9.20 4.11 17.51
C ILE A 303 10.19 4.96 18.33
N ASN A 304 11.36 5.28 17.76
CA ASN A 304 12.36 6.11 18.42
C ASN A 304 11.83 7.49 18.80
N ARG A 305 11.13 8.16 17.88
CA ARG A 305 10.51 9.48 18.12
C ARG A 305 9.39 9.40 19.14
N ASN A 306 8.58 8.34 19.07
CA ASN A 306 7.50 8.12 20.01
C ASN A 306 8.01 7.88 21.44
N ASN A 307 9.01 7.02 21.61
CA ASN A 307 9.61 6.73 22.92
C ASN A 307 10.31 7.95 23.51
N ARG A 308 11.03 8.71 22.67
CA ARG A 308 11.63 9.99 23.07
C ARG A 308 10.57 10.99 23.51
N LEU A 309 9.44 11.08 22.80
CA LEU A 309 8.33 11.95 23.19
C LEU A 309 7.69 11.51 24.52
N LYS A 310 7.47 10.20 24.73
CA LYS A 310 6.98 9.66 26.02
C LYS A 310 7.92 10.08 27.17
N TYR A 311 9.22 9.87 27.01
CA TYR A 311 10.22 10.28 27.99
C TYR A 311 10.22 11.80 28.25
N LEU A 312 10.13 12.62 27.20
CA LEU A 312 10.08 14.09 27.34
C LEU A 312 8.83 14.58 28.10
N ILE A 313 7.71 13.88 27.96
CA ILE A 313 6.48 14.16 28.69
C ILE A 313 6.64 13.76 30.16
N GLU A 314 7.24 12.60 30.44
CA GLU A 314 7.51 12.12 31.81
C GLU A 314 8.40 13.08 32.60
N ILE A 315 9.44 13.62 31.98
CA ILE A 315 10.33 14.61 32.62
C ILE A 315 9.76 16.04 32.62
N SER A 316 8.54 16.25 32.11
CA SER A 316 7.91 17.57 31.99
C SER A 316 8.81 18.61 31.29
N ALA A 317 9.42 18.22 30.16
CA ALA A 317 10.30 19.09 29.39
C ALA A 317 9.55 20.36 28.89
N PRO A 318 10.27 21.48 28.64
CA PRO A 318 9.67 22.68 28.10
C PRO A 318 8.85 22.45 26.82
N GLU A 319 7.75 23.19 26.67
CA GLU A 319 6.77 22.96 25.61
C GLU A 319 7.37 23.06 24.19
N VAL A 320 8.37 23.93 24.00
CA VAL A 320 9.09 24.08 22.72
C VAL A 320 9.75 22.76 22.29
N ILE A 321 10.35 22.03 23.22
CA ILE A 321 11.01 20.74 22.95
C ILE A 321 9.95 19.69 22.63
N ILE A 322 8.86 19.64 23.41
CA ILE A 322 7.74 18.71 23.19
C ILE A 322 7.10 18.96 21.82
N ARG A 323 6.86 20.22 21.44
CA ARG A 323 6.29 20.59 20.13
C ARG A 323 7.19 20.15 18.98
N ASN A 324 8.50 20.37 19.10
CA ASN A 324 9.43 19.92 18.08
C ASN A 324 9.43 18.39 17.96
N GLU A 325 9.42 17.64 19.06
CA GLU A 325 9.36 16.18 19.01
C GLU A 325 8.01 15.67 18.46
N LYS A 326 6.88 16.31 18.81
CA LYS A 326 5.57 16.03 18.21
C LYS A 326 5.57 16.28 16.69
N ARG A 327 6.21 17.36 16.22
CA ARG A 327 6.42 17.62 14.78
C ARG A 327 7.25 16.52 14.13
N MET A 328 8.35 16.10 14.76
CA MET A 328 9.20 15.02 14.25
C MET A 328 8.47 13.68 14.20
N LEU A 329 7.60 13.39 15.17
CA LEU A 329 6.77 12.20 15.17
C LEU A 329 5.77 12.23 14.00
N GLN A 330 5.09 13.36 13.77
CA GLN A 330 4.20 13.53 12.61
C GLN A 330 4.93 13.28 11.29
N GLU A 331 6.13 13.86 11.13
CA GLU A 331 6.94 13.67 9.92
C GLU A 331 7.41 12.22 9.74
N ALA A 332 7.70 11.50 10.82
CA ALA A 332 8.06 10.09 10.77
C ALA A 332 6.86 9.21 10.34
N VAL A 333 5.66 9.49 10.87
CA VAL A 333 4.43 8.80 10.47
C VAL A 333 4.08 9.09 9.00
N ASP A 334 4.24 10.34 8.57
CA ASP A 334 4.05 10.74 7.18
C ASP A 334 4.99 9.98 6.24
N ALA A 335 6.28 9.87 6.59
CA ALA A 335 7.27 9.15 5.81
C ALA A 335 6.98 7.64 5.72
N LEU A 336 6.45 7.04 6.79
CA LEU A 336 6.03 5.64 6.79
C LEU A 336 4.85 5.41 5.83
N LEU A 337 3.84 6.27 5.89
CA LEU A 337 2.61 6.13 5.11
C LEU A 337 2.83 6.47 3.64
N ASP A 338 3.37 7.66 3.34
CA ASP A 338 3.63 8.14 1.98
C ASP A 338 4.79 9.17 1.98
N ASN A 339 6.02 8.67 1.80
CA ASN A 339 7.24 9.48 1.78
C ASN A 339 7.26 10.44 0.57
N GLY A 340 6.62 10.06 -0.54
CA GLY A 340 6.60 10.83 -1.79
C GLY A 340 5.68 12.06 -1.74
N MET A 341 4.60 12.01 -0.96
CA MET A 341 3.71 13.18 -0.75
C MET A 341 4.35 14.28 0.11
N ARG A 342 5.61 14.12 0.54
CA ARG A 342 6.31 15.11 1.35
C ARG A 342 6.89 16.25 0.48
N LYS A 343 6.39 17.49 0.59
CA LYS A 343 7.15 18.69 0.15
C LYS A 343 8.29 18.94 1.15
N GLY A 344 9.54 18.78 0.73
CA GLY A 344 10.74 19.04 1.55
C GLY A 344 11.76 17.89 1.53
N GLN A 345 12.61 17.82 2.57
CA GLN A 345 13.60 16.75 2.74
C GLN A 345 12.88 15.39 2.91
N THR A 346 12.84 14.63 1.83
CA THR A 346 12.37 13.25 1.83
C THR A 346 13.30 12.39 2.68
N THR A 347 12.73 11.37 3.33
CA THR A 347 13.56 10.49 4.15
C THR A 347 14.43 9.61 3.25
N THR A 348 15.75 9.81 3.35
CA THR A 348 16.75 9.01 2.67
C THR A 348 17.28 7.89 3.56
N ALA A 349 17.79 6.84 2.92
CA ALA A 349 18.47 5.75 3.59
C ALA A 349 19.69 6.27 4.36
N THR A 350 19.92 5.73 5.56
CA THR A 350 21.05 6.09 6.41
C THR A 350 22.36 5.44 5.91
N THR A 351 22.26 4.41 5.08
CA THR A 351 23.38 3.57 4.62
C THR A 351 23.33 3.39 3.11
N GLY A 352 24.45 3.60 2.41
CA GLY A 352 24.63 3.14 1.02
C GLY A 352 24.00 4.01 -0.09
N GLY A 353 24.09 5.34 0.04
CA GLY A 353 23.67 6.31 -1.00
C GLY A 353 22.36 7.03 -0.68
N ARG A 354 22.15 8.22 -1.26
CA ARG A 354 20.95 9.07 -1.06
C ARG A 354 19.69 8.50 -1.74
N ARG A 355 19.43 7.19 -1.60
CA ARG A 355 18.23 6.54 -2.09
C ARG A 355 17.04 6.89 -1.19
N LEU A 356 15.91 7.19 -1.80
CA LEU A 356 14.64 7.38 -1.11
C LEU A 356 14.15 6.05 -0.53
N LEU A 357 13.73 6.07 0.74
CA LEU A 357 13.10 4.91 1.36
C LEU A 357 11.70 4.72 0.80
N LYS A 358 11.35 3.48 0.44
CA LYS A 358 10.01 3.12 -0.04
C LYS A 358 9.01 3.07 1.11
N SER A 359 7.92 3.82 0.97
CA SER A 359 6.82 3.87 1.95
C SER A 359 5.78 2.76 1.72
N LEU A 360 4.79 2.69 2.61
CA LEU A 360 3.64 1.80 2.46
C LEU A 360 2.86 2.09 1.17
N ALA A 361 2.66 3.36 0.84
CA ALA A 361 1.99 3.77 -0.40
C ALA A 361 2.79 3.36 -1.65
N ASP A 362 4.12 3.50 -1.63
CA ASP A 362 4.99 3.13 -2.76
C ASP A 362 4.98 1.62 -3.04
N THR A 363 4.75 0.81 -2.00
CA THR A 363 4.60 -0.64 -2.13
C THR A 363 3.33 -1.00 -2.93
N LEU A 364 2.32 -0.12 -2.93
CA LEU A 364 1.06 -0.33 -3.64
C LEU A 364 1.07 0.30 -5.05
N LYS A 365 1.72 1.46 -5.21
CA LYS A 365 1.68 2.28 -6.44
C LYS A 365 2.75 1.88 -7.48
N GLY A 366 2.54 2.28 -8.73
CA GLY A 366 3.53 2.17 -9.82
C GLY A 366 3.59 0.79 -10.51
N LYS A 367 4.47 0.67 -11.50
CA LYS A 367 4.67 -0.58 -12.28
C LYS A 367 5.20 -1.73 -11.42
N GLN A 368 6.06 -1.41 -10.45
CA GLN A 368 6.64 -2.38 -9.51
C GLN A 368 5.78 -2.57 -8.25
N GLY A 369 4.66 -1.86 -8.12
CA GLY A 369 3.76 -1.97 -6.97
C GLY A 369 2.96 -3.28 -6.97
N ARG A 370 2.44 -3.63 -5.80
CA ARG A 370 1.77 -4.91 -5.54
C ARG A 370 0.58 -5.18 -6.48
N PHE A 371 -0.22 -4.17 -6.81
CA PHE A 371 -1.37 -4.34 -7.70
C PHE A 371 -0.96 -4.77 -9.12
N ARG A 372 0.00 -4.07 -9.75
CA ARG A 372 0.38 -4.36 -11.13
C ARG A 372 1.31 -5.56 -11.25
N LYS A 373 2.29 -5.68 -10.36
CA LYS A 373 3.34 -6.69 -10.48
C LYS A 373 2.97 -8.03 -9.86
N ASN A 374 2.15 -8.06 -8.81
CA ASN A 374 1.90 -9.27 -8.03
C ASN A 374 0.44 -9.72 -8.06
N LEU A 375 -0.52 -8.85 -8.40
CA LEU A 375 -1.93 -9.23 -8.50
C LEU A 375 -2.36 -9.43 -9.95
N LEU A 376 -2.14 -8.46 -10.83
CA LEU A 376 -2.51 -8.55 -12.25
C LEU A 376 -1.61 -9.49 -13.06
N GLY A 377 -0.34 -9.58 -12.69
CA GLY A 377 0.60 -10.55 -13.25
C GLY A 377 1.29 -11.30 -12.12
N LYS A 378 1.61 -12.58 -12.33
CA LYS A 378 2.39 -13.40 -11.41
C LYS A 378 3.33 -14.28 -12.19
N ARG A 379 4.42 -14.70 -11.55
CA ARG A 379 5.17 -15.87 -12.00
C ARG A 379 4.30 -17.09 -11.74
N VAL A 380 4.30 -18.02 -12.69
CA VAL A 380 3.47 -19.22 -12.67
C VAL A 380 4.37 -20.44 -12.78
N ASP A 381 4.02 -21.48 -12.04
CA ASP A 381 4.64 -22.80 -12.18
C ASP A 381 4.18 -23.46 -13.49
N TYR A 382 4.77 -24.60 -13.85
CA TYR A 382 4.45 -25.32 -15.09
C TYR A 382 4.59 -24.44 -16.34
N SER A 383 5.67 -23.66 -16.38
CA SER A 383 6.01 -22.81 -17.52
C SER A 383 7.48 -22.92 -17.89
N GLY A 384 7.78 -22.74 -19.17
CA GLY A 384 9.12 -22.77 -19.74
C GLY A 384 9.31 -21.65 -20.75
N ARG A 385 10.55 -21.43 -21.17
CA ARG A 385 10.89 -20.49 -22.25
C ARG A 385 12.06 -21.03 -23.03
N SER A 386 11.97 -20.98 -24.35
CA SER A 386 13.10 -21.26 -25.24
C SER A 386 13.04 -20.40 -26.50
N VAL A 387 14.13 -20.43 -27.28
CA VAL A 387 14.22 -19.83 -28.62
C VAL A 387 13.28 -20.58 -29.56
N ILE A 388 12.68 -19.86 -30.50
CA ILE A 388 11.83 -20.46 -31.52
C ILE A 388 12.59 -20.73 -32.82
N ALA A 389 12.20 -21.82 -33.48
CA ALA A 389 12.64 -22.20 -34.81
C ALA A 389 11.42 -22.48 -35.70
N VAL A 390 11.61 -22.37 -37.00
CA VAL A 390 10.54 -22.68 -37.97
C VAL A 390 10.35 -24.20 -38.08
N GLY A 391 9.10 -24.66 -38.03
CA GLY A 391 8.74 -26.07 -38.22
C GLY A 391 7.74 -26.22 -39.37
N PRO A 392 8.19 -26.18 -40.63
CA PRO A 392 7.32 -26.31 -41.80
C PRO A 392 6.60 -27.67 -41.88
N GLU A 393 7.15 -28.71 -41.27
CA GLU A 393 6.57 -30.06 -41.20
C GLU A 393 5.36 -30.18 -40.27
N LEU A 394 5.15 -29.19 -39.40
CA LEU A 394 4.09 -29.22 -38.39
C LEU A 394 2.73 -28.90 -39.01
N LYS A 395 1.65 -29.45 -38.42
CA LYS A 395 0.29 -28.97 -38.72
C LYS A 395 0.02 -27.66 -37.99
N LEU A 396 -0.94 -26.87 -38.48
CA LEU A 396 -1.30 -25.58 -37.87
C LEU A 396 -1.65 -25.70 -36.36
N SER A 397 -2.24 -26.82 -35.94
CA SER A 397 -2.57 -27.09 -34.54
C SER A 397 -1.43 -27.63 -33.69
N GLN A 398 -0.24 -27.84 -34.25
CA GLN A 398 0.87 -28.52 -33.60
C GLN A 398 2.03 -27.55 -33.33
N CYS A 399 2.82 -27.87 -32.31
CA CYS A 399 4.10 -27.21 -32.03
C CYS A 399 5.14 -28.28 -31.64
N GLY A 400 6.39 -28.07 -32.02
CA GLY A 400 7.49 -28.92 -31.57
C GLY A 400 7.98 -28.46 -30.21
N LEU A 401 7.95 -29.36 -29.23
CA LEU A 401 8.39 -29.12 -27.87
C LEU A 401 9.63 -29.97 -27.56
N PRO A 402 10.76 -29.36 -27.19
CA PRO A 402 11.96 -30.05 -26.71
C PRO A 402 11.65 -31.10 -25.65
N LYS A 403 12.20 -32.32 -25.82
CA LYS A 403 12.02 -33.44 -24.88
C LYS A 403 12.36 -33.08 -23.43
N ILE A 404 13.50 -32.42 -23.20
CA ILE A 404 13.95 -32.01 -21.85
C ILE A 404 12.96 -31.02 -21.21
N MET A 405 12.51 -30.02 -21.97
CA MET A 405 11.55 -29.05 -21.46
C MET A 405 10.18 -29.70 -21.18
N ALA A 406 9.75 -30.62 -22.06
CA ALA A 406 8.51 -31.38 -21.86
C ALA A 406 8.60 -32.25 -20.59
N LEU A 407 9.72 -32.93 -20.37
CA LEU A 407 9.94 -33.76 -19.19
C LEU A 407 9.75 -32.96 -17.90
N GLU A 408 10.29 -31.74 -17.81
CA GLU A 408 10.10 -30.87 -16.64
C GLU A 408 8.67 -30.37 -16.49
N LEU A 409 8.05 -29.90 -17.56
CA LEU A 409 6.68 -29.40 -17.53
C LEU A 409 5.68 -30.49 -17.11
N PHE A 410 5.90 -31.72 -17.55
CA PHE A 410 5.01 -32.85 -17.29
C PHE A 410 5.47 -33.76 -16.15
N ARG A 411 6.55 -33.40 -15.43
CA ARG A 411 7.19 -34.22 -14.40
C ARG A 411 6.21 -34.91 -13.43
N PRO A 412 5.20 -34.24 -12.84
CA PRO A 412 4.26 -34.91 -11.93
C PRO A 412 3.35 -35.93 -12.62
N PHE A 413 3.01 -35.71 -13.90
CA PHE A 413 2.21 -36.65 -14.67
C PHE A 413 3.02 -37.91 -15.03
N VAL A 414 4.30 -37.72 -15.37
CA VAL A 414 5.23 -38.81 -15.63
C VAL A 414 5.43 -39.65 -14.37
N ILE A 415 5.67 -39.03 -13.21
CA ILE A 415 5.77 -39.74 -11.92
C ILE A 415 4.53 -40.59 -11.68
N LYS A 416 3.33 -40.03 -11.86
CA LYS A 416 2.08 -40.78 -11.69
C LYS A 416 2.02 -42.00 -12.63
N LYS A 417 2.34 -41.81 -13.91
CA LYS A 417 2.30 -42.88 -14.91
C LYS A 417 3.31 -44.00 -14.62
N LEU A 418 4.51 -43.66 -14.13
CA LEU A 418 5.52 -44.65 -13.73
C LEU A 418 5.08 -45.48 -12.52
N LEU A 419 4.37 -44.88 -11.57
CA LEU A 419 3.76 -45.60 -10.45
C LEU A 419 2.61 -46.50 -10.95
N ASP A 420 1.77 -46.01 -11.86
CA ASP A 420 0.66 -46.77 -12.44
C ASP A 420 1.15 -47.97 -13.29
N LYS A 421 2.33 -47.86 -13.92
CA LYS A 421 3.01 -48.95 -14.65
C LYS A 421 3.84 -49.88 -13.75
N GLU A 422 3.86 -49.65 -12.43
CA GLU A 422 4.67 -50.40 -11.44
C GLU A 422 6.20 -50.38 -11.68
N LEU A 423 6.69 -49.45 -12.51
CA LEU A 423 8.12 -49.26 -12.76
C LEU A 423 8.85 -48.63 -11.57
N ALA A 424 8.09 -47.90 -10.73
CA ALA A 424 8.57 -47.38 -9.46
C ALA A 424 7.55 -47.64 -8.34
N TYR A 425 8.06 -47.95 -7.14
CA TYR A 425 7.22 -48.19 -5.96
C TYR A 425 6.95 -46.92 -5.14
N ASN A 426 7.74 -45.86 -5.34
CA ASN A 426 7.61 -44.61 -4.60
C ASN A 426 7.97 -43.39 -5.45
N ILE A 427 7.51 -42.21 -5.02
CA ILE A 427 7.74 -40.94 -5.74
C ILE A 427 9.25 -40.65 -5.88
N ARG A 428 10.06 -40.99 -4.87
CA ARG A 428 11.51 -40.75 -4.90
C ARG A 428 12.23 -41.60 -5.94
N GLY A 429 11.84 -42.86 -6.06
CA GLY A 429 12.35 -43.80 -7.06
C GLY A 429 11.93 -43.38 -8.46
N ALA A 430 10.67 -42.96 -8.64
CA ALA A 430 10.21 -42.39 -9.90
C ALA A 430 11.00 -41.13 -10.29
N SER A 431 11.25 -40.21 -9.34
CA SER A 431 12.10 -39.03 -9.59
C SER A 431 13.53 -39.41 -9.99
N LYS A 432 14.09 -40.46 -9.39
CA LYS A 432 15.43 -40.95 -9.73
C LYS A 432 15.47 -41.53 -11.15
N LEU A 433 14.48 -42.32 -11.56
CA LEU A 433 14.35 -42.83 -12.93
C LEU A 433 14.22 -41.70 -13.97
N ILE A 434 13.50 -40.63 -13.61
CA ILE A 434 13.39 -39.43 -14.46
C ILE A 434 14.75 -38.72 -14.61
N GLU A 435 15.56 -38.68 -13.55
CA GLU A 435 16.91 -38.12 -13.60
C GLU A 435 17.88 -38.99 -14.40
N GLU A 436 17.72 -40.32 -14.35
CA GLU A 436 18.52 -41.29 -15.12
C GLU A 436 18.13 -41.31 -16.61
N GLY A 437 16.91 -40.87 -16.96
CA GLY A 437 16.47 -40.70 -18.35
C GLY A 437 16.24 -42.00 -19.11
N THR A 438 15.70 -43.03 -18.44
CA THR A 438 15.43 -44.35 -19.05
C THR A 438 14.40 -44.27 -20.19
N ASP A 439 14.46 -45.20 -21.14
CA ASP A 439 13.59 -45.22 -22.33
C ASP A 439 12.09 -45.27 -21.98
N GLU A 440 11.74 -45.97 -20.90
CA GLU A 440 10.37 -46.09 -20.37
C GLU A 440 9.79 -44.72 -19.95
N VAL A 441 10.63 -43.80 -19.50
CA VAL A 441 10.25 -42.43 -19.13
C VAL A 441 9.85 -41.65 -20.39
N TRP A 442 10.63 -41.80 -21.47
CA TRP A 442 10.37 -41.14 -22.74
C TRP A 442 9.09 -41.66 -23.39
N GLU A 443 8.88 -42.98 -23.38
CA GLU A 443 7.64 -43.61 -23.86
C GLU A 443 6.42 -43.10 -23.07
N SER A 444 6.53 -43.07 -21.74
CA SER A 444 5.46 -42.57 -20.86
C SER A 444 5.17 -41.08 -21.10
N LEU A 445 6.20 -40.28 -21.36
CA LEU A 445 6.05 -38.86 -21.70
C LEU A 445 5.31 -38.68 -23.04
N GLU A 446 5.65 -39.47 -24.07
CA GLU A 446 4.96 -39.41 -25.37
C GLU A 446 3.47 -39.73 -25.27
N GLU A 447 3.09 -40.72 -24.46
CA GLU A 447 1.68 -41.04 -24.19
C GLU A 447 0.95 -39.84 -23.55
N ILE A 448 1.54 -39.24 -22.51
CA ILE A 448 0.90 -38.14 -21.75
C ILE A 448 0.72 -36.88 -22.62
N VAL A 449 1.71 -36.60 -23.46
CA VAL A 449 1.79 -35.36 -24.25
C VAL A 449 0.74 -35.34 -25.36
N LYS A 450 0.39 -36.51 -25.94
CA LYS A 450 -0.62 -36.62 -27.02
C LYS A 450 -2.00 -36.12 -26.63
N ASP A 451 -2.39 -36.32 -25.37
CA ASP A 451 -3.75 -36.02 -24.88
C ASP A 451 -3.96 -34.57 -24.43
N LYS A 452 -2.87 -33.77 -24.34
CA LYS A 452 -2.88 -32.44 -23.73
C LYS A 452 -2.47 -31.36 -24.72
N LEU A 453 -2.97 -30.14 -24.49
CA LEU A 453 -2.54 -28.94 -25.21
C LEU A 453 -1.63 -28.10 -24.33
N VAL A 454 -0.73 -27.35 -24.97
CA VAL A 454 0.13 -26.34 -24.35
C VAL A 454 -0.18 -24.97 -24.92
N LEU A 455 0.04 -23.92 -24.14
CA LEU A 455 -0.11 -22.54 -24.59
C LEU A 455 1.25 -21.96 -24.93
N LEU A 456 1.39 -21.40 -26.12
CA LEU A 456 2.56 -20.63 -26.52
C LEU A 456 2.26 -19.13 -26.45
N ASN A 457 3.19 -18.36 -25.90
CA ASN A 457 3.08 -16.92 -25.75
C ASN A 457 4.37 -16.22 -26.17
N ARG A 458 4.25 -15.16 -26.99
CA ARG A 458 5.36 -14.25 -27.29
C ARG A 458 5.10 -12.87 -26.69
N ALA A 459 6.08 -12.34 -25.97
CA ALA A 459 6.02 -10.98 -25.44
C ALA A 459 6.63 -9.99 -26.46
N PRO A 460 6.05 -8.79 -26.65
CA PRO A 460 4.86 -8.25 -25.98
C PRO A 460 3.54 -8.80 -26.53
N THR A 461 2.63 -9.22 -25.65
CA THR A 461 1.29 -9.68 -26.03
C THR A 461 0.38 -8.49 -26.36
N LEU A 462 0.30 -8.09 -27.64
CA LEU A 462 -0.47 -6.91 -28.07
C LEU A 462 -1.98 -7.19 -28.18
N HIS A 463 -2.36 -8.42 -28.48
CA HIS A 463 -3.74 -8.85 -28.64
C HIS A 463 -3.89 -10.32 -28.29
N ARG A 464 -5.13 -10.83 -28.17
CA ARG A 464 -5.40 -12.21 -27.73
C ARG A 464 -4.66 -13.29 -28.51
N LEU A 465 -4.44 -13.11 -29.82
CA LEU A 465 -3.73 -14.09 -30.66
C LEU A 465 -2.23 -14.21 -30.36
N GLY A 466 -1.68 -13.36 -29.49
CA GLY A 466 -0.33 -13.50 -28.97
C GLY A 466 -0.18 -14.64 -27.95
N ILE A 467 -1.30 -15.29 -27.58
CA ILE A 467 -1.34 -16.56 -26.86
C ILE A 467 -2.23 -17.53 -27.63
N GLN A 468 -1.72 -18.70 -28.00
CA GLN A 468 -2.51 -19.73 -28.66
C GLN A 468 -2.19 -21.12 -28.13
N ALA A 469 -3.15 -22.03 -28.24
CA ALA A 469 -3.01 -23.41 -27.82
C ALA A 469 -2.60 -24.31 -28.99
N PHE A 470 -1.61 -25.17 -28.74
CA PHE A 470 -1.05 -26.12 -29.69
C PHE A 470 -0.96 -27.51 -29.06
N GLN A 471 -1.01 -28.53 -29.92
CA GLN A 471 -0.69 -29.89 -29.56
C GLN A 471 0.83 -30.08 -29.61
N PRO A 472 1.48 -30.36 -28.48
CA PRO A 472 2.91 -30.60 -28.45
C PRO A 472 3.28 -31.90 -29.17
N ILE A 473 4.29 -31.84 -30.01
CA ILE A 473 5.02 -32.98 -30.56
C ILE A 473 6.43 -32.93 -29.96
N LEU A 474 6.89 -34.04 -29.40
CA LEU A 474 8.25 -34.11 -28.87
C LEU A 474 9.26 -34.05 -30.00
N ILE A 475 10.26 -33.17 -29.86
CA ILE A 475 11.35 -33.01 -30.81
C ILE A 475 12.70 -33.10 -30.08
N GLU A 476 13.72 -33.51 -30.83
CA GLU A 476 15.11 -33.41 -30.40
C GLU A 476 15.62 -31.97 -30.49
N GLY A 477 16.58 -31.63 -29.63
CA GLY A 477 17.15 -30.29 -29.50
C GLY A 477 16.45 -29.40 -28.47
N GLU A 478 16.84 -28.13 -28.41
CA GLU A 478 16.42 -27.19 -27.36
C GLU A 478 15.44 -26.10 -27.83
N ALA A 479 15.28 -25.91 -29.14
CA ALA A 479 14.43 -24.87 -29.71
C ALA A 479 12.98 -25.33 -29.87
N ILE A 480 12.02 -24.44 -29.61
CA ILE A 480 10.59 -24.68 -29.85
C ILE A 480 10.31 -24.51 -31.34
N LYS A 481 9.72 -25.51 -31.99
CA LYS A 481 9.31 -25.37 -33.40
C LYS A 481 7.89 -24.85 -33.49
N ILE A 482 7.68 -23.80 -34.29
CA ILE A 482 6.35 -23.24 -34.54
C ILE A 482 5.99 -23.27 -36.03
N HIS A 483 4.69 -23.33 -36.30
CA HIS A 483 4.18 -23.30 -37.66
C HIS A 483 4.37 -21.91 -38.29
N PRO A 484 4.89 -21.78 -39.53
CA PRO A 484 5.20 -20.48 -40.14
C PRO A 484 3.97 -19.55 -40.25
N LEU A 485 2.78 -20.10 -40.55
CA LEU A 485 1.55 -19.30 -40.67
C LEU A 485 1.09 -18.62 -39.37
N VAL A 486 1.51 -19.08 -38.19
CA VAL A 486 1.15 -18.41 -36.93
C VAL A 486 2.10 -17.27 -36.56
N CYS A 487 3.26 -17.17 -37.22
CA CYS A 487 4.27 -16.15 -36.91
C CYS A 487 3.70 -14.73 -37.03
N LYS A 488 2.86 -14.46 -38.03
CA LYS A 488 2.20 -13.16 -38.20
C LYS A 488 1.29 -12.78 -37.02
N ALA A 489 0.65 -13.77 -36.38
CA ALA A 489 -0.17 -13.54 -35.20
C ALA A 489 0.69 -13.21 -33.97
N PHE A 490 1.84 -13.87 -33.80
CA PHE A 490 2.76 -13.58 -32.70
C PHE A 490 3.69 -12.39 -32.99
N ASN A 491 3.66 -11.87 -34.21
CA ASN A 491 4.66 -10.97 -34.77
C ASN A 491 6.09 -11.53 -34.61
N ALA A 492 6.22 -12.85 -34.72
CA ALA A 492 7.44 -13.61 -34.42
C ALA A 492 8.36 -13.71 -35.64
N ASP A 493 9.64 -13.53 -35.39
CA ASP A 493 10.77 -13.77 -36.28
C ASP A 493 11.68 -14.87 -35.71
N PHE A 494 12.72 -15.23 -36.45
CA PHE A 494 13.62 -16.35 -36.10
C PHE A 494 15.07 -15.89 -35.91
N ASP A 495 15.29 -14.66 -35.45
CA ASP A 495 16.60 -14.02 -35.24
C ASP A 495 17.14 -14.18 -33.80
N GLY A 496 16.57 -15.11 -33.02
CA GLY A 496 16.86 -15.32 -31.59
C GLY A 496 15.66 -15.05 -30.68
N ASP A 497 14.53 -14.75 -31.29
CA ASP A 497 13.22 -14.61 -30.69
C ASP A 497 12.85 -15.78 -29.75
N GLN A 498 12.17 -15.48 -28.64
CA GLN A 498 11.83 -16.46 -27.60
C GLN A 498 10.33 -16.51 -27.31
N MET A 499 9.82 -17.72 -27.09
CA MET A 499 8.44 -17.94 -26.66
C MET A 499 8.37 -18.66 -25.31
N ALA A 500 7.38 -18.27 -24.51
CA ALA A 500 7.02 -18.94 -23.28
C ALA A 500 6.00 -20.05 -23.56
N VAL A 501 6.14 -21.16 -22.84
CA VAL A 501 5.22 -22.30 -22.83
C VAL A 501 4.52 -22.35 -21.49
N HIS A 502 3.21 -22.57 -21.49
CA HIS A 502 2.42 -22.81 -20.27
C HIS A 502 1.59 -24.08 -20.42
N LEU A 503 1.57 -24.91 -19.38
CA LEU A 503 0.77 -26.13 -19.36
C LEU A 503 -0.53 -25.93 -18.55
N PRO A 504 -1.71 -25.92 -19.20
CA PRO A 504 -3.00 -25.96 -18.49
C PRO A 504 -3.15 -27.28 -17.73
N LEU A 505 -3.51 -27.21 -16.45
CA LEU A 505 -3.58 -28.41 -15.59
C LEU A 505 -4.99 -28.98 -15.45
N SER A 506 -5.98 -28.13 -15.17
CA SER A 506 -7.36 -28.60 -14.95
C SER A 506 -8.05 -28.96 -16.26
N ASP A 507 -9.07 -29.81 -16.17
CA ASP A 507 -9.85 -30.23 -17.34
C ASP A 507 -10.61 -29.05 -17.95
N GLU A 508 -11.06 -28.10 -17.15
CA GLU A 508 -11.67 -26.85 -17.64
C GLU A 508 -10.66 -26.03 -18.43
N ALA A 509 -9.45 -25.86 -17.91
CA ALA A 509 -8.39 -25.10 -18.59
C ALA A 509 -7.95 -25.77 -19.90
N GLN A 510 -7.89 -27.10 -19.93
CA GLN A 510 -7.64 -27.88 -21.15
C GLN A 510 -8.81 -27.76 -22.15
N LYS A 511 -10.07 -27.77 -21.68
CA LYS A 511 -11.25 -27.52 -22.52
C LYS A 511 -11.25 -26.11 -23.11
N GLU A 512 -10.91 -25.09 -22.32
CA GLU A 512 -10.75 -23.71 -22.80
C GLU A 512 -9.65 -23.61 -23.86
N ALA A 513 -8.50 -24.23 -23.62
CA ALA A 513 -7.41 -24.29 -24.59
C ALA A 513 -7.85 -24.92 -25.91
N ARG A 514 -8.57 -26.05 -25.85
CA ARG A 514 -9.07 -26.78 -27.02
C ARG A 514 -10.19 -26.03 -27.76
N ASN A 515 -11.06 -25.34 -27.03
CA ASN A 515 -12.27 -24.76 -27.58
C ASN A 515 -12.13 -23.30 -28.00
N LEU A 516 -11.38 -22.50 -27.24
CA LEU A 516 -11.29 -21.06 -27.42
C LEU A 516 -9.93 -20.63 -27.98
N MET A 517 -8.83 -21.23 -27.49
CA MET A 517 -7.47 -20.74 -27.77
C MET A 517 -6.72 -21.52 -28.85
N ARG A 518 -7.28 -22.62 -29.37
CA ARG A 518 -6.62 -23.46 -30.38
C ARG A 518 -6.32 -22.65 -31.65
N SER A 519 -5.12 -22.79 -32.19
CA SER A 519 -4.67 -22.04 -33.37
C SER A 519 -5.60 -22.21 -34.59
N THR A 520 -6.11 -23.42 -34.82
CA THR A 520 -7.04 -23.72 -35.94
C THR A 520 -8.40 -23.03 -35.82
N LYS A 521 -8.80 -22.61 -34.61
CA LYS A 521 -10.06 -21.87 -34.38
C LYS A 521 -9.88 -20.35 -34.50
N ASN A 522 -8.64 -19.87 -34.50
CA ASN A 522 -8.28 -18.47 -34.38
C ASN A 522 -7.60 -17.95 -35.66
N LEU A 523 -8.24 -18.16 -36.81
CA LEU A 523 -7.68 -17.80 -38.12
C LEU A 523 -7.85 -16.31 -38.46
N LEU A 524 -8.86 -15.66 -37.88
CA LEU A 524 -9.25 -14.29 -38.20
C LEU A 524 -8.80 -13.29 -37.13
N LYS A 525 -8.52 -12.06 -37.56
CA LYS A 525 -8.18 -10.96 -36.68
C LYS A 525 -9.44 -10.51 -35.96
N PRO A 526 -9.46 -10.45 -34.62
CA PRO A 526 -10.66 -10.05 -33.88
C PRO A 526 -11.10 -8.62 -34.15
N SER A 527 -10.18 -7.75 -34.60
CA SER A 527 -10.46 -6.34 -34.85
C SER A 527 -11.07 -6.04 -36.21
N THR A 528 -10.67 -6.77 -37.27
CA THR A 528 -11.06 -6.47 -38.66
C THR A 528 -11.80 -7.62 -39.35
N GLY A 529 -11.80 -8.82 -38.77
CA GLY A 529 -12.36 -10.02 -39.42
C GLY A 529 -11.50 -10.58 -40.56
N LEU A 530 -10.40 -9.93 -40.92
CA LEU A 530 -9.48 -10.39 -41.97
C LEU A 530 -8.65 -11.60 -41.50
N PRO A 531 -8.25 -12.52 -42.40
CA PRO A 531 -7.40 -13.65 -42.05
C PRO A 531 -6.02 -13.16 -41.58
N VAL A 532 -5.60 -13.65 -40.41
CA VAL A 532 -4.26 -13.44 -39.85
C VAL A 532 -3.32 -14.54 -40.33
N VAL A 533 -3.83 -15.77 -40.40
CA VAL A 533 -3.11 -16.96 -40.84
C VAL A 533 -3.20 -17.04 -42.37
N SER A 534 -2.50 -16.11 -43.04
CA SER A 534 -2.40 -16.06 -44.50
C SER A 534 -1.00 -16.51 -44.95
N PRO A 535 -0.85 -17.20 -46.10
CA PRO A 535 0.45 -17.39 -46.73
C PRO A 535 1.24 -16.08 -46.77
N SER A 536 2.55 -16.16 -46.48
CA SER A 536 3.46 -15.01 -46.51
C SER A 536 4.82 -15.43 -47.02
N GLN A 537 5.59 -14.46 -47.53
CA GLN A 537 6.98 -14.65 -47.98
C GLN A 537 7.09 -15.84 -48.94
N ASP A 538 7.91 -16.84 -48.60
CA ASP A 538 8.26 -17.99 -49.43
C ASP A 538 7.03 -18.75 -49.95
N ILE A 539 5.97 -18.86 -49.14
CA ILE A 539 4.74 -19.56 -49.55
C ILE A 539 4.04 -18.81 -50.69
N VAL A 540 4.00 -17.48 -50.61
CA VAL A 540 3.40 -16.65 -51.66
C VAL A 540 4.25 -16.69 -52.93
N LEU A 541 5.58 -16.62 -52.78
CA LEU A 541 6.51 -16.72 -53.91
C LEU A 541 6.40 -18.06 -54.63
N GLY A 542 6.34 -19.17 -53.88
CA GLY A 542 6.17 -20.51 -54.44
C GLY A 542 4.82 -20.70 -55.15
N CYS A 543 3.72 -20.22 -54.54
CA CYS A 543 2.42 -20.25 -55.20
C CYS A 543 2.41 -19.39 -56.48
N TYR A 544 2.99 -18.19 -56.42
CA TYR A 544 3.05 -17.28 -57.56
C TYR A 544 3.80 -17.93 -58.74
N PHE A 545 4.99 -18.47 -58.49
CA PHE A 545 5.80 -19.16 -59.49
C PHE A 545 5.11 -20.41 -60.08
N LEU A 546 4.26 -21.10 -59.31
CA LEU A 546 3.50 -22.25 -59.81
C LEU A 546 2.29 -21.85 -60.67
N THR A 547 1.77 -20.65 -60.47
CA THR A 547 0.56 -20.14 -61.15
C THR A 547 0.85 -19.22 -62.33
N GLU A 548 2.09 -18.75 -62.47
CA GLU A 548 2.65 -18.28 -63.75
C GLU A 548 2.92 -19.48 -64.67
#